data_AF-A0A963CWX3-F1
#
_entry.id   AF-A0A963CWX3-F1
#
_cell.length_a   1.000
_cell.length_b   1.000
_cell.length_c   1.000
_cell.angle_alpha   90.00
_cell.angle_beta   90.00
_cell.angle_gamma   90.00
#
_symmetry.space_group_name_H-M   'P 1'
#
loop_
_entity.id
_entity.type
_entity.pdbx_description
1 polymer ?
#
loop_
_entity_poly.entity_id
_entity_poly.type
_entity_poly.pdbx_seq_one_letter_code
_entity_poly.pdbx_strand_id
1 'polypeptide(L)'
;MAQDLVLLTRLFDLLQWLLPKAERFPRVHRHTVTLRLMNAALDCQEAVFAAQGSRGERRQHALQDADAALNRLRLYLRLAHRWRWLNDGQYAHVGEQVAEVGKLLGGWIRQSRS
;
A
#
# COMPACT_ATOMS: atom_id res chain seq x y z
N MET A 1 11.66 -10.29 -11.50
CA MET A 1 12.94 -9.86 -10.88
C MET A 1 13.12 -8.35 -10.94
N ALA A 2 13.31 -7.73 -12.10
CA ALA A 2 13.47 -6.26 -12.18
C ALA A 2 12.21 -5.49 -11.74
N GLN A 3 11.02 -5.96 -12.15
CA GLN A 3 9.74 -5.34 -11.78
C GLN A 3 9.42 -5.49 -10.28
N ASP A 4 9.81 -6.61 -9.68
CA ASP A 4 9.63 -6.92 -8.26
C ASP A 4 10.42 -5.93 -7.39
N LEU A 5 11.67 -5.63 -7.78
CA LEU A 5 12.52 -4.63 -7.12
C LEU A 5 11.93 -3.23 -7.24
N VAL A 6 11.40 -2.86 -8.41
CA VAL A 6 10.76 -1.56 -8.63
C VAL A 6 9.51 -1.42 -7.75
N LEU A 7 8.68 -2.47 -7.62
CA LEU A 7 7.51 -2.45 -6.74
C LEU A 7 7.90 -2.19 -5.27
N LEU A 8 8.93 -2.87 -4.77
CA LEU A 8 9.43 -2.66 -3.41
C LEU A 8 9.94 -1.22 -3.19
N THR A 9 10.63 -0.64 -4.18
CA THR A 9 11.06 0.77 -4.14
C THR A 9 9.86 1.71 -4.08
N ARG A 10 8.84 1.50 -4.92
CA ARG A 10 7.63 2.35 -4.92
C ARG A 10 6.84 2.27 -3.62
N LEU A 11 6.77 1.08 -3.03
CA LEU A 11 6.16 0.91 -1.71
C LEU A 11 6.98 1.59 -0.61
N PHE A 12 8.31 1.55 -0.69
CA PHE A 12 9.17 2.29 0.22
C PHE A 12 8.94 3.80 0.12
N ASP A 13 8.89 4.36 -1.09
CA ASP A 13 8.60 5.78 -1.34
C ASP A 13 7.21 6.17 -0.77
N LEU A 14 6.21 5.31 -0.97
CA LEU A 14 4.86 5.48 -0.41
C LEU A 14 4.88 5.52 1.11
N LEU A 15 5.58 4.58 1.76
CA LEU A 15 5.70 4.52 3.22
C LEU A 15 6.44 5.74 3.79
N GLN A 16 7.56 6.12 3.17
CA GLN A 16 8.34 7.29 3.55
C GLN A 16 7.50 8.57 3.51
N TRP A 17 6.62 8.70 2.52
CA TRP A 17 5.73 9.84 2.43
C TRP A 17 4.55 9.76 3.42
N LEU A 18 3.93 8.58 3.56
CA LEU A 18 2.67 8.41 4.28
C LEU A 18 2.83 8.40 5.81
N LEU A 19 3.81 7.68 6.34
CA LEU A 19 3.95 7.49 7.79
C LEU A 19 4.12 8.81 8.56
N PRO A 20 4.96 9.77 8.11
CA PRO A 20 5.06 11.07 8.78
C PRO A 20 3.79 11.92 8.70
N LYS A 21 2.95 11.71 7.67
CA LYS A 21 1.66 12.43 7.55
C LYS A 21 0.65 11.94 8.58
N ALA A 22 0.69 10.65 8.90
CA ALA A 22 -0.20 10.03 9.89
C ALA A 22 -0.06 10.67 11.29
N GLU A 23 1.10 11.24 11.62
CA GLU A 23 1.33 11.96 12.89
C GLU A 23 0.46 13.22 13.04
N ARG A 24 0.06 13.82 11.92
CA ARG A 24 -0.76 15.05 11.89
C ARG A 24 -2.26 14.75 11.94
N PHE A 25 -2.66 13.48 11.89
CA PHE A 25 -4.07 13.11 11.95
C PHE A 25 -4.63 13.30 13.36
N PRO A 26 -5.94 13.49 13.53
CA PRO A 26 -6.53 13.73 14.85
C PRO A 26 -6.23 12.60 15.83
N ARG A 27 -5.73 12.98 17.02
CA ARG A 27 -5.30 12.02 18.06
C ARG A 27 -6.40 11.05 18.48
N VAL A 28 -7.66 11.48 18.47
CA VAL A 28 -8.83 10.63 18.78
C VAL A 28 -8.95 9.42 17.83
N HIS A 29 -8.43 9.51 16.61
CA HIS A 29 -8.45 8.40 15.63
C HIS A 29 -7.14 7.63 15.55
N ARG A 30 -6.15 7.93 16.42
CA ARG A 30 -4.81 7.32 16.38
C ARG A 30 -4.86 5.80 16.47
N HIS A 31 -5.66 5.28 17.39
CA HIS A 31 -5.79 3.83 17.65
C HIS A 31 -6.90 3.17 16.82
N THR A 32 -7.54 3.91 15.91
CA THR A 32 -8.61 3.39 15.05
C THR A 32 -8.21 3.48 13.59
N VAL A 33 -8.58 4.55 12.90
CA VAL A 33 -8.37 4.66 11.45
C VAL A 33 -6.91 4.89 11.11
N THR A 34 -6.19 5.71 11.87
CA THR A 34 -4.77 5.98 11.60
C THR A 34 -3.94 4.70 11.72
N LEU A 35 -4.14 3.92 12.79
CA LEU A 35 -3.47 2.62 12.96
C LEU A 35 -3.80 1.66 11.82
N ARG A 36 -5.09 1.52 11.45
CA ARG A 36 -5.49 0.61 10.36
C ARG A 36 -4.96 1.04 8.99
N LEU A 37 -4.84 2.34 8.74
CA LEU A 37 -4.24 2.91 7.54
C LEU A 37 -2.75 2.56 7.46
N MET A 38 -2.00 2.79 8.56
CA MET A 38 -0.57 2.47 8.62
C MET A 38 -0.33 0.97 8.49
N ASN A 39 -1.11 0.14 9.19
CA ASN A 39 -1.03 -1.31 9.07
C ASN A 39 -1.30 -1.75 7.63
N ALA A 40 -2.35 -1.24 6.96
CA ALA A 40 -2.62 -1.61 5.57
C ALA A 40 -1.45 -1.27 4.62
N ALA A 41 -0.73 -0.18 4.86
CA ALA A 41 0.46 0.16 4.07
C ALA A 41 1.65 -0.78 4.36
N LEU A 42 1.89 -1.09 5.64
CA LEU A 42 2.95 -1.99 6.08
C LEU A 42 2.68 -3.44 5.65
N ASP A 43 1.46 -3.93 5.87
CA ASP A 43 0.97 -5.26 5.42
C ASP A 43 1.21 -5.45 3.92
N CYS A 44 0.97 -4.41 3.11
CA CYS A 44 1.19 -4.46 1.66
C CYS A 44 2.68 -4.67 1.35
N GLN A 45 3.57 -3.92 2.00
CA GLN A 45 5.02 -4.06 1.83
C GLN A 45 5.52 -5.43 2.29
N GLU A 46 5.08 -5.89 3.45
CA GLU A 46 5.47 -7.20 4.01
C GLU A 46 5.00 -8.36 3.13
N ALA A 47 3.77 -8.30 2.61
CA ALA A 47 3.24 -9.29 1.69
C ALA A 47 4.01 -9.33 0.36
N VAL A 48 4.42 -8.17 -0.17
CA VAL A 48 5.29 -8.08 -1.36
C VAL A 48 6.67 -8.69 -1.09
N PHE A 49 7.28 -8.42 0.07
CA PHE A 49 8.52 -9.08 0.49
C PHE A 49 8.36 -10.61 0.59
N ALA A 50 7.26 -11.08 1.19
CA ALA A 50 6.97 -12.51 1.30
C ALA A 50 6.80 -13.16 -0.08
N ALA A 51 6.15 -12.47 -1.03
CA ALA A 51 6.00 -12.93 -2.41
C ALA A 51 7.35 -13.05 -3.14
N GLN A 52 8.27 -12.09 -2.92
CA GLN A 52 9.61 -12.09 -3.50
C GLN A 52 10.40 -13.33 -3.07
N GLY A 53 10.39 -13.66 -1.77
CA GLY A 53 11.09 -14.82 -1.20
C GLY A 53 10.40 -16.16 -1.46
N SER A 54 9.15 -16.15 -1.92
CA SER A 54 8.34 -17.36 -2.14
C SER A 54 8.27 -17.76 -3.62
N ARG A 55 7.75 -18.97 -3.89
CA ARG A 55 7.48 -19.51 -5.24
C ARG A 55 6.13 -20.23 -5.27
N GLY A 56 5.60 -20.47 -6.46
CA GLY A 56 4.36 -21.23 -6.68
C GLY A 56 3.17 -20.63 -5.93
N GLU A 57 2.36 -21.50 -5.32
CA GLU A 57 1.14 -21.11 -4.58
C GLU A 57 1.41 -20.14 -3.43
N ARG A 58 2.54 -20.29 -2.71
CA ARG A 58 2.87 -19.38 -1.62
C ARG A 58 3.11 -17.95 -2.11
N ARG A 59 3.75 -17.79 -3.27
CA ARG A 59 3.88 -16.47 -3.92
C ARG A 59 2.52 -15.94 -4.33
N GLN A 60 1.66 -16.78 -4.93
CA GLN A 60 0.31 -16.38 -5.33
C GLN A 60 -0.51 -15.83 -4.16
N HIS A 61 -0.51 -16.54 -3.03
CA HIS A 61 -1.21 -16.11 -1.81
C HIS A 61 -0.66 -14.78 -1.30
N ALA A 62 0.67 -14.65 -1.17
CA ALA A 62 1.28 -13.40 -0.71
C ALA A 62 0.97 -12.21 -1.63
N LEU A 63 0.91 -12.40 -2.95
CA LEU A 63 0.51 -11.35 -3.88
C LEU A 63 -0.97 -10.97 -3.75
N GLN A 64 -1.85 -11.93 -3.45
CA GLN A 64 -3.27 -11.66 -3.19
C GLN A 64 -3.44 -10.89 -1.86
N ASP A 65 -2.67 -11.25 -0.83
CA ASP A 65 -2.66 -10.52 0.44
C ASP A 65 -2.19 -9.08 0.26
N ALA A 66 -1.16 -8.87 -0.56
CA ALA A 66 -0.68 -7.53 -0.94
C ALA A 66 -1.76 -6.71 -1.65
N ASP A 67 -2.54 -7.31 -2.56
CA ASP A 67 -3.62 -6.61 -3.28
C ASP A 67 -4.77 -6.25 -2.33
N ALA A 68 -5.15 -7.18 -1.45
CA ALA A 68 -6.15 -6.93 -0.42
C ALA A 68 -5.71 -5.79 0.53
N ALA A 69 -4.45 -5.77 0.94
CA ALA A 69 -3.87 -4.70 1.76
C ALA A 69 -3.89 -3.34 1.04
N LEU A 70 -3.52 -3.31 -0.25
CA LEU A 70 -3.55 -2.10 -1.07
C LEU A 70 -4.98 -1.56 -1.22
N ASN A 71 -5.98 -2.43 -1.36
CA ASN A 71 -7.38 -2.04 -1.42
C ASN A 71 -7.87 -1.44 -0.09
N ARG A 72 -7.47 -2.02 1.06
CA ARG A 72 -7.73 -1.43 2.38
C ARG A 72 -7.07 -0.05 2.51
N LEU A 73 -5.82 0.09 2.05
CA LEU A 73 -5.12 1.37 2.06
C LEU A 73 -5.87 2.45 1.25
N ARG A 74 -6.34 2.13 0.04
CA ARG A 74 -7.16 3.04 -0.79
C ARG A 74 -8.41 3.52 -0.06
N LEU A 75 -9.11 2.61 0.62
CA LEU A 75 -10.29 2.94 1.42
C LEU A 75 -9.95 3.95 2.53
N TYR A 76 -8.91 3.68 3.33
CA TYR A 76 -8.56 4.56 4.44
C TYR A 76 -8.03 5.91 3.97
N LEU A 77 -7.28 5.98 2.87
CA LEU A 77 -6.84 7.25 2.27
C LEU A 77 -8.04 8.09 1.81
N ARG A 78 -9.05 7.47 1.20
CA ARG A 78 -10.30 8.15 0.82
C ARG A 78 -11.04 8.70 2.04
N LEU A 79 -11.08 7.96 3.15
CA LEU A 79 -11.65 8.46 4.40
C LEU A 79 -10.86 9.65 4.97
N ALA A 80 -9.52 9.54 5.02
CA ALA A 80 -8.65 10.61 5.48
C ALA A 80 -8.82 11.90 4.66
N HIS A 81 -8.99 11.78 3.34
CA HIS A 81 -9.31 12.92 2.47
C HIS A 81 -10.72 13.47 2.74
N ARG A 82 -11.73 12.60 2.86
CA ARG A 82 -13.12 13.03 3.13
C ARG A 82 -13.25 13.78 4.46
N TRP A 83 -12.47 13.39 5.47
CA TRP A 83 -12.37 14.09 6.76
C TRP A 83 -11.38 15.25 6.77
N ARG A 84 -10.81 15.61 5.62
CA ARG A 84 -9.87 16.72 5.43
C ARG A 84 -8.57 16.58 6.23
N TRP A 85 -8.15 15.36 6.57
CA TRP A 85 -6.84 15.10 7.16
C TRP A 85 -5.73 15.17 6.12
N LEU A 86 -6.09 14.87 4.87
CA LEU A 86 -5.28 15.14 3.68
C LEU A 86 -5.99 16.20 2.84
N ASN A 87 -5.23 17.16 2.33
CA ASN A 87 -5.74 18.12 1.34
C ASN A 87 -5.80 17.49 -0.07
N ASP A 88 -6.40 18.19 -1.04
CA ASP A 88 -6.58 17.67 -2.40
C ASP A 88 -5.25 17.32 -3.09
N GLY A 89 -4.22 18.17 -2.92
CA GLY A 89 -2.89 17.90 -3.49
C GLY A 89 -2.20 16.69 -2.85
N GLN A 90 -2.33 16.51 -1.54
CA GLN A 90 -1.82 15.34 -0.82
C GLN A 90 -2.56 14.07 -1.21
N TYR A 91 -3.87 14.15 -1.39
CA TYR A 91 -4.69 13.01 -1.83
C TYR A 91 -4.40 12.62 -3.28
N ALA A 92 -4.21 13.60 -4.17
CA ALA A 92 -3.79 13.35 -5.55
C ALA A 92 -2.41 12.67 -5.59
N HIS A 93 -1.42 13.21 -4.87
CA HIS A 93 -0.07 12.66 -4.81
C HIS A 93 -0.04 11.20 -4.32
N VAL A 94 -0.66 10.91 -3.18
CA VAL A 94 -0.71 9.53 -2.66
C VAL A 94 -1.54 8.62 -3.55
N GLY A 95 -2.57 9.17 -4.21
CA GLY A 95 -3.38 8.46 -5.20
C GLY A 95 -2.55 7.97 -6.40
N GLU A 96 -1.65 8.82 -6.92
CA GLU A 96 -0.71 8.46 -7.99
C GLU A 96 0.25 7.36 -7.56
N GLN A 97 0.85 7.48 -6.36
CA GLN A 97 1.74 6.46 -5.81
C GLN A 97 1.03 5.11 -5.66
N VAL A 98 -0.17 5.10 -5.09
CA VAL A 98 -0.98 3.87 -4.90
C VAL A 98 -1.44 3.28 -6.22
N ALA A 99 -1.71 4.11 -7.24
CA ALA A 99 -2.06 3.65 -8.57
C ALA A 99 -0.86 2.99 -9.27
N GLU A 100 0.34 3.55 -9.15
CA GLU A 100 1.57 2.95 -9.68
C GLU A 100 1.87 1.60 -9.03
N VAL A 101 1.84 1.53 -7.69
CA VAL A 101 1.98 0.28 -6.93
C VAL A 101 0.97 -0.76 -7.40
N GLY A 102 -0.29 -0.37 -7.57
CA GLY A 102 -1.34 -1.26 -8.06
C GLY A 102 -1.11 -1.80 -9.47
N LYS A 103 -0.59 -0.98 -10.39
CA LYS A 103 -0.25 -1.41 -11.75
C LYS A 103 0.87 -2.46 -11.73
N LEU A 104 1.93 -2.21 -10.97
CA LEU A 104 3.07 -3.11 -10.82
C LEU A 104 2.65 -4.45 -10.17
N LEU A 105 1.91 -4.37 -9.06
CA LEU A 105 1.41 -5.53 -8.34
C LEU A 105 0.50 -6.40 -9.22
N GLY A 106 -0.47 -5.79 -9.91
CA GLY A 106 -1.34 -6.51 -10.84
C GLY A 106 -0.59 -7.14 -12.01
N GLY A 107 0.48 -6.50 -12.49
CA GLY A 107 1.39 -7.08 -13.48
C GLY A 107 2.07 -8.35 -12.96
N TRP A 108 2.55 -8.32 -11.72
CA TRP A 108 3.23 -9.46 -11.11
C TRP A 108 2.29 -10.62 -10.76
N ILE A 109 1.07 -10.33 -10.31
CA ILE A 109 0.02 -11.34 -10.08
C ILE A 109 -0.26 -12.12 -11.37
N ARG A 110 -0.44 -11.41 -12.49
CA ARG A 110 -0.69 -12.05 -13.80
C ARG A 110 0.49 -12.92 -14.24
N GLN A 111 1.72 -12.44 -14.09
CA GLN A 111 2.93 -13.20 -14.43
C GLN A 111 3.15 -14.42 -13.55
N SER A 112 2.75 -14.36 -12.29
CA SER A 112 2.95 -15.48 -11.37
C SER A 112 1.91 -16.59 -11.54
N ARG A 113 0.83 -16.34 -12.31
CA ARG A 113 -0.27 -17.31 -12.57
C ARG A 113 0.03 -18.23 -13.75
N SER A 114 0.95 -17.83 -14.63
CA SER A 114 1.50 -18.65 -15.72
C SER A 114 2.67 -19.48 -15.23
#